data_AF-A0A7Y9I437-F1
#
_entry.id   AF-A0A7Y9I437-F1
#
_cell.length_a   1.000
_cell.length_b   1.000
_cell.length_c   1.000
_cell.angle_alpha   90.00
_cell.angle_beta   90.00
_cell.angle_gamma   90.00
#
_symmetry.space_group_name_H-M   'P 1'
#
loop_
_entity.id
_entity.type
_entity.pdbx_description
1 polymer ?
#
loop_
_entity_poly.entity_id
_entity_poly.type
_entity_poly.pdbx_seq_one_letter_code
_entity_poly.pdbx_strand_id
1 'polypeptide(L)'
;MSETMPGPRRTRRDLLRTGAVLAAGTAGWSAMAGTAHALTGHSVLDSADCKFHYEPTGNPVTLRFNDTFYNQLCVWKRWTSYNVPDTWGSPVEAYSYGAYVNKPGMHGEGRAFDLARYNFRNSSGGVNHLSCRYDQWRGTANESYLRPRYWGLACSLARYFQHVITYYDNSDHHNHIHADNAIYGSPTNATYKTSSISQTYIVQAACRFVWGLGTAVDGDWGPETSGDSTAVLRRIGRSSGTVASSGANWTAFCAATFRKAMKTEDY
;
A
#
# COMPACT_ATOMS: atom_id res chain seq x y z
N MET A 1 -35.00 -9.54 50.26
CA MET A 1 -34.03 -8.74 49.47
C MET A 1 -32.70 -9.46 49.58
N SER A 2 -32.30 -10.16 48.53
CA SER A 2 -31.17 -11.10 48.53
C SER A 2 -30.10 -10.57 47.59
N GLU A 3 -28.90 -10.35 48.12
CA GLU A 3 -27.69 -10.00 47.40
C GLU A 3 -27.27 -11.12 46.44
N THR A 4 -26.88 -10.76 45.23
CA THR A 4 -26.22 -11.64 44.26
C THR A 4 -24.78 -11.21 44.08
N MET A 5 -23.86 -12.07 44.52
CA MET A 5 -22.41 -12.00 44.25
C MET A 5 -22.10 -12.27 42.76
N PRO A 6 -21.10 -11.59 42.16
CA PRO A 6 -20.72 -11.82 40.77
C PRO A 6 -19.77 -13.01 40.62
N GLY A 7 -20.09 -13.91 39.68
CA GLY A 7 -19.25 -15.05 39.30
C GLY A 7 -18.04 -14.65 38.42
N PRO A 8 -17.00 -15.51 38.34
CA PRO A 8 -15.68 -15.15 37.85
C PRO A 8 -15.59 -14.98 36.32
N ARG A 9 -14.84 -13.96 35.88
CA ARG A 9 -14.48 -13.70 34.47
C ARG A 9 -13.62 -14.83 33.90
N ARG A 10 -14.07 -15.46 32.81
CA ARG A 10 -13.27 -16.41 32.01
C ARG A 10 -12.49 -15.65 30.92
N THR A 11 -11.18 -15.88 30.87
CA THR A 11 -10.25 -15.29 29.89
C THR A 11 -10.21 -16.08 28.58
N ARG A 12 -10.01 -15.39 27.45
CA ARG A 12 -10.00 -15.86 26.04
C ARG A 12 -8.96 -16.92 25.64
N ARG A 13 -8.38 -17.69 26.56
CA ARG A 13 -7.20 -18.54 26.27
C ARG A 13 -7.45 -20.04 26.07
N ASP A 14 -8.70 -20.51 26.05
CA ASP A 14 -9.01 -21.95 25.93
C ASP A 14 -9.70 -22.40 24.62
N LEU A 15 -9.63 -21.62 23.52
CA LEU A 15 -10.35 -21.94 22.27
C LEU A 15 -9.49 -22.41 21.09
N LEU A 16 -8.28 -22.92 21.34
CA LEU A 16 -7.46 -23.54 20.28
C LEU A 16 -6.78 -24.81 20.77
N ARG A 17 -7.58 -25.85 21.02
CA ARG A 17 -7.12 -27.25 21.09
C ARG A 17 -8.33 -28.17 21.03
N THR A 18 -8.71 -28.56 19.81
CA THR A 18 -9.17 -29.91 19.41
C THR A 18 -9.69 -29.82 17.99
N GLY A 19 -9.09 -30.59 17.08
CA GLY A 19 -9.61 -30.79 15.75
C GLY A 19 -10.90 -31.59 15.78
N ALA A 20 -11.80 -31.29 14.85
CA ALA A 20 -12.84 -32.20 14.40
C ALA A 20 -13.17 -31.87 12.94
N VAL A 21 -13.08 -32.90 12.11
CA VAL A 21 -13.58 -32.97 10.74
C VAL A 21 -15.10 -32.76 10.76
N LEU A 22 -15.61 -31.85 9.94
CA LEU A 22 -17.02 -31.83 9.54
C LEU A 22 -17.13 -31.61 8.04
N ALA A 23 -17.64 -32.64 7.37
CA ALA A 23 -18.09 -32.59 6.00
C ALA A 23 -19.56 -32.15 5.93
N ALA A 24 -19.91 -31.60 4.76
CA ALA A 24 -21.25 -31.38 4.20
C ALA A 24 -22.09 -30.19 4.72
N GLY A 25 -22.16 -29.18 3.86
CA GLY A 25 -23.10 -28.08 3.89
C GLY A 25 -22.98 -27.28 2.60
N THR A 26 -23.31 -27.89 1.46
CA THR A 26 -23.35 -27.24 0.14
C THR A 26 -24.48 -26.21 0.10
N ALA A 27 -24.20 -25.00 0.57
CA ALA A 27 -24.90 -23.80 0.14
C ALA A 27 -24.12 -23.25 -1.06
N GLY A 28 -24.66 -23.47 -2.27
CA GLY A 28 -24.06 -23.07 -3.53
C GLY A 28 -23.76 -21.58 -3.57
N TRP A 29 -22.52 -21.22 -3.31
CA TRP A 29 -21.93 -20.06 -3.94
C TRP A 29 -21.61 -20.51 -5.35
N SER A 30 -22.48 -20.16 -6.29
CA SER A 30 -22.06 -20.10 -7.68
C SER A 30 -20.82 -19.21 -7.69
N ALA A 31 -19.64 -19.83 -7.77
CA ALA A 31 -18.47 -19.16 -8.26
C ALA A 31 -18.92 -18.61 -9.61
N MET A 32 -19.20 -17.30 -9.66
CA MET A 32 -19.10 -16.56 -10.90
C MET A 32 -17.68 -16.84 -11.34
N ALA A 33 -17.51 -17.82 -12.22
CA ALA A 33 -16.31 -17.99 -12.99
C ALA A 33 -16.16 -16.66 -13.72
N GLY A 34 -15.43 -15.73 -13.10
CA GLY A 34 -15.12 -14.45 -13.70
C GLY A 34 -14.54 -14.81 -15.06
N THR A 35 -15.14 -14.28 -16.12
CA THR A 35 -14.53 -14.33 -17.45
C THR A 35 -13.06 -14.02 -17.26
N ALA A 36 -12.19 -14.98 -17.58
CA ALA A 36 -10.76 -14.80 -17.50
C ALA A 36 -10.45 -13.53 -18.28
N HIS A 37 -10.21 -12.42 -17.58
CA HIS A 37 -9.94 -11.17 -18.24
C HIS A 37 -8.67 -11.39 -19.05
N ALA A 38 -8.72 -11.08 -20.34
CA ALA A 38 -7.57 -11.24 -21.21
C ALA A 38 -6.37 -10.52 -20.59
N LEU A 39 -5.28 -11.26 -20.39
CA LEU A 39 -4.06 -10.71 -19.83
C LEU A 39 -3.24 -10.06 -20.94
N THR A 40 -3.10 -8.73 -20.88
CA THR A 40 -2.34 -7.93 -21.85
C THR A 40 -0.91 -7.75 -21.38
N GLY A 41 0.04 -7.87 -22.31
CA GLY A 41 1.46 -7.63 -22.04
C GLY A 41 1.82 -6.16 -22.17
N HIS A 42 2.50 -5.61 -21.17
CA HIS A 42 2.99 -4.24 -21.14
C HIS A 42 4.48 -4.20 -20.77
N SER A 43 5.30 -3.58 -21.61
CA SER A 43 6.74 -3.35 -21.34
C SER A 43 7.00 -1.98 -20.71
N VAL A 44 5.96 -1.15 -20.60
CA VAL A 44 6.01 0.21 -20.08
C VAL A 44 4.83 0.45 -19.16
N LEU A 45 4.96 1.40 -18.24
CA LEU A 45 3.90 1.87 -17.36
C LEU A 45 3.42 3.23 -17.88
N ASP A 46 2.18 3.26 -18.38
CA ASP A 46 1.47 4.45 -18.87
C ASP A 46 2.02 5.11 -20.15
N SER A 47 3.32 5.37 -20.25
CA SER A 47 3.96 5.99 -21.41
C SER A 47 5.29 5.30 -21.75
N ALA A 48 5.75 5.47 -22.99
CA ALA A 48 6.99 4.88 -23.48
C ALA A 48 8.24 5.25 -22.65
N ASP A 49 8.15 6.35 -21.90
CA ASP A 49 9.23 6.88 -21.07
C ASP A 49 9.43 6.11 -19.77
N CYS A 50 8.43 5.35 -19.30
CA CYS A 50 8.50 4.62 -18.03
C CYS A 50 8.55 3.10 -18.27
N LYS A 51 9.73 2.50 -18.31
CA LYS A 51 9.91 1.07 -18.65
C LYS A 51 9.76 0.16 -17.44
N PHE A 52 9.29 -1.06 -17.66
CA PHE A 52 9.35 -2.12 -16.66
C PHE A 52 10.67 -2.87 -16.70
N HIS A 53 11.21 -3.14 -15.52
CA HIS A 53 12.40 -3.96 -15.31
C HIS A 53 12.11 -5.06 -14.29
N TYR A 54 12.74 -6.21 -14.46
CA TYR A 54 12.72 -7.26 -13.44
C TYR A 54 13.78 -6.96 -12.38
N GLU A 55 13.37 -6.76 -11.13
CA GLU A 55 14.28 -6.31 -10.07
C GLU A 55 15.51 -7.23 -9.86
N PRO A 56 15.36 -8.57 -9.81
CA PRO A 56 16.51 -9.45 -9.56
C PRO A 56 17.62 -9.39 -10.61
N THR A 57 17.29 -9.13 -11.88
CA THR A 57 18.27 -9.13 -12.98
C THR A 57 18.57 -7.75 -13.53
N GLY A 58 17.71 -6.75 -13.27
CA GLY A 58 17.76 -5.43 -13.88
C GLY A 58 17.31 -5.39 -15.35
N ASN A 59 16.97 -6.53 -15.95
CA ASN A 59 16.64 -6.61 -17.37
C ASN A 59 15.24 -6.01 -17.65
N PRO A 60 15.05 -5.34 -18.81
CA PRO A 60 13.71 -4.97 -19.27
C PRO A 60 12.79 -6.19 -19.34
N VAL A 61 11.52 -6.00 -19.00
CA VAL A 61 10.53 -7.09 -18.96
C VAL A 61 9.17 -6.63 -19.50
N THR A 62 8.43 -7.57 -20.10
CA THR A 62 7.01 -7.40 -20.41
C THR A 62 6.20 -8.08 -19.32
N LEU A 63 5.49 -7.31 -18.50
CA LEU A 63 4.59 -7.81 -17.47
C LEU A 63 3.20 -8.00 -18.04
N ARG A 64 2.47 -9.02 -17.57
CA ARG A 64 1.09 -9.26 -17.99
C ARG A 64 0.13 -8.80 -16.91
N PHE A 65 -0.92 -8.09 -17.31
CA PHE A 65 -1.90 -7.51 -16.41
C PHE A 65 -3.32 -7.75 -16.91
N ASN A 66 -4.26 -7.72 -15.98
CA ASN A 66 -5.64 -7.33 -16.26
C ASN A 66 -5.68 -5.84 -16.65
N ASP A 67 -6.37 -5.50 -17.73
CA ASP A 67 -6.40 -4.12 -18.26
C ASP A 67 -6.96 -3.08 -17.27
N THR A 68 -7.97 -3.44 -16.47
CA THR A 68 -8.54 -2.52 -15.47
C THR A 68 -7.51 -2.19 -14.39
N PHE A 69 -6.79 -3.19 -13.90
CA PHE A 69 -5.72 -2.99 -12.92
C PHE A 69 -4.54 -2.20 -13.52
N TYR A 70 -4.13 -2.51 -14.75
CA TYR A 70 -3.08 -1.76 -15.44
C TYR A 70 -3.46 -0.27 -15.61
N ASN A 71 -4.69 0.02 -16.02
CA ASN A 71 -5.18 1.40 -16.14
C ASN A 71 -5.16 2.14 -14.79
N GLN A 72 -5.44 1.46 -13.69
CA GLN A 72 -5.34 2.02 -12.35
C GLN A 72 -3.88 2.35 -11.98
N LEU A 73 -2.93 1.47 -12.32
CA LEU A 73 -1.49 1.76 -12.18
C LEU A 73 -1.06 2.97 -13.03
N CYS A 74 -1.59 3.11 -14.24
CA CYS A 74 -1.32 4.26 -15.09
C CYS A 74 -1.80 5.58 -14.46
N VAL A 75 -2.99 5.59 -13.86
CA VAL A 75 -3.50 6.75 -13.11
C VAL A 75 -2.60 7.07 -11.92
N TRP A 76 -2.17 6.05 -11.17
CA TRP A 76 -1.22 6.21 -10.07
C TRP A 76 0.12 6.82 -10.54
N LYS A 77 0.71 6.29 -11.63
CA LYS A 77 1.96 6.81 -12.21
C LYS A 77 1.84 8.28 -12.57
N ARG A 78 0.79 8.67 -13.32
CA ARG A 78 0.53 10.08 -13.68
C ARG A 78 0.39 10.95 -12.44
N TRP A 79 -0.34 10.49 -11.44
CA TRP A 79 -0.49 11.25 -10.20
C TRP A 79 0.86 11.45 -9.49
N THR A 80 1.69 10.41 -9.39
CA THR A 80 3.02 10.55 -8.77
C THR A 80 3.91 11.54 -9.55
N SER A 81 3.85 11.56 -10.89
CA SER A 81 4.65 12.52 -11.68
C SER A 81 4.30 13.99 -11.41
N TYR A 82 3.07 14.29 -10.98
CA TYR A 82 2.66 15.65 -10.61
C TYR A 82 2.86 15.98 -9.13
N ASN A 83 3.31 15.02 -8.32
CA ASN A 83 3.40 15.17 -6.85
C ASN A 83 4.81 14.89 -6.31
N VAL A 84 5.82 14.96 -7.17
CA VAL A 84 7.25 14.99 -6.83
C VAL A 84 7.80 16.37 -7.17
N PRO A 85 8.89 16.84 -6.54
CA PRO A 85 9.46 18.14 -6.89
C PRO A 85 10.16 18.09 -8.26
N ASP A 86 10.27 19.23 -8.94
CA ASP A 86 10.88 19.33 -10.28
C ASP A 86 12.32 18.77 -10.34
N THR A 87 13.05 18.81 -9.21
CA THR A 87 14.39 18.24 -9.07
C THR A 87 14.45 16.72 -9.24
N TRP A 88 13.31 16.04 -9.09
CA TRP A 88 13.16 14.60 -9.37
C TRP A 88 12.81 14.34 -10.82
N GLY A 89 12.01 15.23 -11.42
CA GLY A 89 11.50 15.08 -12.79
C GLY A 89 10.45 13.99 -12.93
N SER A 90 10.47 13.27 -14.05
CA SER A 90 9.43 12.31 -14.42
C SER A 90 9.84 10.87 -14.09
N PRO A 91 8.89 9.99 -13.72
CA PRO A 91 9.16 8.56 -13.61
C PRO A 91 9.60 7.96 -14.94
N VAL A 92 10.67 7.16 -14.91
CA VAL A 92 11.27 6.55 -16.10
C VAL A 92 11.45 5.04 -16.01
N GLU A 93 11.48 4.45 -14.81
CA GLU A 93 11.62 3.00 -14.66
C GLU A 93 10.88 2.52 -13.41
N ALA A 94 10.15 1.41 -13.56
CA ALA A 94 9.54 0.67 -12.46
C ALA A 94 10.12 -0.75 -12.43
N TYR A 95 10.85 -1.05 -11.36
CA TYR A 95 11.43 -2.37 -11.13
C TYR A 95 10.47 -3.21 -10.31
N SER A 96 10.23 -4.44 -10.75
CA SER A 96 9.19 -5.29 -10.20
C SER A 96 9.63 -6.73 -9.97
N TYR A 97 9.01 -7.40 -9.01
CA TYR A 97 9.08 -8.85 -8.84
C TYR A 97 8.01 -9.61 -9.61
N GLY A 98 7.04 -8.90 -10.20
CA GLY A 98 6.02 -9.48 -11.07
C GLY A 98 4.67 -8.79 -10.95
N ALA A 99 3.79 -9.16 -11.89
CA ALA A 99 2.38 -8.77 -11.89
C ALA A 99 1.49 -10.01 -12.03
N TYR A 100 1.55 -10.68 -13.18
CA TYR A 100 0.95 -12.00 -13.36
C TYR A 100 1.94 -13.13 -13.02
N VAL A 101 1.45 -14.11 -12.26
CA VAL A 101 2.09 -15.41 -12.04
C VAL A 101 0.99 -16.46 -12.11
N ASN A 102 1.23 -17.59 -12.79
CA ASN A 102 0.23 -18.66 -12.91
C ASN A 102 0.03 -19.41 -11.57
N LYS A 103 -0.66 -18.78 -10.62
CA LYS A 103 -0.99 -19.26 -9.29
C LYS A 103 -2.35 -18.71 -8.86
N PRO A 104 -3.05 -19.28 -7.87
CA PRO A 104 -4.26 -18.67 -7.33
C PRO A 104 -4.04 -17.26 -6.75
N GLY A 105 -5.09 -16.45 -6.69
CA GLY A 105 -5.09 -15.10 -6.11
C GLY A 105 -4.82 -13.98 -7.11
N MET A 106 -4.59 -12.75 -6.62
CA MET A 106 -4.54 -11.54 -7.46
C MET A 106 -3.43 -11.55 -8.52
N HIS A 107 -2.27 -12.15 -8.22
CA HIS A 107 -1.26 -12.38 -9.25
C HIS A 107 -1.74 -13.36 -10.35
N GLY A 108 -2.52 -14.39 -10.00
CA GLY A 108 -3.17 -15.28 -10.97
C GLY A 108 -4.14 -14.60 -11.90
N GLU A 109 -4.76 -13.52 -11.41
CA GLU A 109 -5.71 -12.72 -12.16
C GLU A 109 -5.04 -11.54 -12.90
N GLY A 110 -3.71 -11.36 -12.75
CA GLY A 110 -2.99 -10.20 -13.29
C GLY A 110 -3.42 -8.87 -12.66
N ARG A 111 -3.94 -8.91 -11.43
CA ARG A 111 -4.53 -7.79 -10.68
C ARG A 111 -3.67 -7.33 -9.50
N ALA A 112 -2.41 -7.76 -9.47
CA ALA A 112 -1.43 -7.42 -8.46
C ALA A 112 -0.14 -6.91 -9.11
N PHE A 113 0.65 -6.15 -8.36
CA PHE A 113 1.95 -5.65 -8.79
C PHE A 113 2.89 -5.52 -7.59
N ASP A 114 4.08 -6.11 -7.71
CA ASP A 114 5.12 -6.06 -6.69
C ASP A 114 6.17 -5.02 -7.11
N LEU A 115 6.13 -3.81 -6.53
CA LEU A 115 7.06 -2.72 -6.84
C LEU A 115 8.28 -2.78 -5.92
N ALA A 116 9.47 -2.90 -6.51
CA ALA A 116 10.74 -2.95 -5.78
C ALA A 116 11.49 -1.61 -5.78
N ARG A 117 11.45 -0.88 -6.90
CA ARG A 117 12.16 0.40 -7.07
C ARG A 117 11.49 1.21 -8.15
N TYR A 118 11.51 2.53 -7.98
CA TYR A 118 10.86 3.48 -8.88
C TYR A 118 11.78 4.67 -9.14
N ASN A 119 12.26 4.78 -10.38
CA ASN A 119 13.28 5.75 -10.76
C ASN A 119 12.64 6.94 -11.49
N PHE A 120 13.20 8.10 -11.22
CA PHE A 120 12.83 9.38 -11.80
C PHE A 120 14.04 10.00 -12.46
N ARG A 121 13.81 10.73 -13.56
CA ARG A 121 14.86 11.46 -14.29
C ARG A 121 14.44 12.92 -14.42
N ASN A 122 15.32 13.82 -13.99
CA ASN A 122 15.13 15.26 -14.16
C ASN A 122 15.64 15.75 -15.53
N SER A 123 15.32 17.01 -15.85
CA SER A 123 15.67 17.63 -17.13
C SER A 123 17.19 17.72 -17.38
N SER A 124 18.00 17.71 -16.32
CA SER A 124 19.47 17.66 -16.41
C SER A 124 20.02 16.24 -16.58
N GLY A 125 19.17 15.21 -16.64
CA GLY A 125 19.55 13.81 -16.76
C GLY A 125 19.91 13.12 -15.44
N GLY A 126 19.80 13.81 -14.30
CA GLY A 126 20.02 13.24 -12.98
C GLY A 126 18.93 12.24 -12.60
N VAL A 127 19.34 11.11 -11.99
CA VAL A 127 18.44 10.03 -11.60
C VAL A 127 18.22 10.04 -10.08
N ASN A 128 16.96 10.15 -9.68
CA ASN A 128 16.51 9.92 -8.31
C ASN A 128 15.76 8.60 -8.24
N HIS A 129 15.78 7.93 -7.08
CA HIS A 129 15.05 6.68 -6.92
C HIS A 129 14.32 6.59 -5.59
N LEU A 130 13.18 5.91 -5.61
CA LEU A 130 12.51 5.38 -4.45
C LEU A 130 12.80 3.88 -4.38
N SER A 131 13.05 3.37 -3.18
CA SER A 131 13.34 1.96 -2.95
C SER A 131 12.30 1.35 -2.02
N CYS A 132 11.67 0.27 -2.46
CA CYS A 132 10.83 -0.61 -1.66
C CYS A 132 11.63 -1.74 -0.99
N ARG A 133 12.97 -1.77 -1.19
CA ARG A 133 13.89 -2.80 -0.71
C ARG A 133 14.29 -2.59 0.76
N TYR A 134 13.33 -2.75 1.67
CA TYR A 134 13.60 -2.69 3.12
C TYR A 134 14.76 -3.60 3.53
N ASP A 135 14.82 -4.79 2.93
CA ASP A 135 15.92 -5.75 3.06
C ASP A 135 17.31 -5.20 2.70
N GLN A 136 17.38 -4.12 1.90
CA GLN A 136 18.64 -3.51 1.48
C GLN A 136 18.98 -2.22 2.22
N TRP A 137 18.01 -1.37 2.53
CA TRP A 137 18.30 -0.06 3.10
C TRP A 137 18.26 -0.01 4.63
N ARG A 138 17.56 -0.95 5.29
CA ARG A 138 17.47 -0.99 6.74
C ARG A 138 18.85 -1.22 7.36
N GLY A 139 19.20 -0.40 8.36
CA GLY A 139 20.49 -0.46 9.04
C GLY A 139 21.64 0.16 8.25
N THR A 140 21.37 0.72 7.06
CA THR A 140 22.39 1.42 6.27
C THR A 140 22.39 2.92 6.54
N ALA A 141 23.44 3.62 6.11
CA ALA A 141 23.51 5.08 6.19
C ALA A 141 22.37 5.80 5.44
N ASN A 142 21.72 5.13 4.48
CA ASN A 142 20.63 5.70 3.68
C ASN A 142 19.24 5.50 4.31
N GLU A 143 19.12 4.79 5.43
CA GLU A 143 17.82 4.47 6.05
C GLU A 143 17.00 5.74 6.33
N SER A 144 17.61 6.77 6.91
CA SER A 144 16.91 8.02 7.24
C SER A 144 16.39 8.76 5.99
N TYR A 145 17.04 8.56 4.84
CA TYR A 145 16.62 9.13 3.56
C TYR A 145 15.52 8.30 2.88
N LEU A 146 15.68 6.97 2.88
CA LEU A 146 14.80 6.04 2.16
C LEU A 146 13.53 5.69 2.92
N ARG A 147 13.58 5.58 4.25
CA ARG A 147 12.42 5.15 5.07
C ARG A 147 11.22 6.10 4.99
N PRO A 148 11.36 7.44 5.11
CA PRO A 148 10.21 8.33 4.91
C PRO A 148 9.64 8.22 3.49
N ARG A 149 10.52 8.06 2.49
CA ARG A 149 10.17 7.92 1.07
C ARG A 149 9.44 6.62 0.76
N TYR A 150 9.85 5.52 1.38
CA TYR A 150 9.16 4.23 1.34
C TYR A 150 7.70 4.40 1.80
N TRP A 151 7.49 5.05 2.95
CA TRP A 151 6.14 5.25 3.51
C TRP A 151 5.32 6.26 2.72
N GLY A 152 5.96 7.29 2.15
CA GLY A 152 5.33 8.15 1.16
C GLY A 152 4.83 7.36 -0.05
N LEU A 153 5.66 6.48 -0.61
CA LEU A 153 5.31 5.64 -1.76
C LEU A 153 4.21 4.63 -1.43
N ALA A 154 4.24 4.02 -0.24
CA ALA A 154 3.15 3.17 0.25
C ALA A 154 1.83 3.95 0.33
N CYS A 155 1.84 5.18 0.84
CA CYS A 155 0.67 6.06 0.84
C CYS A 155 0.20 6.41 -0.58
N SER A 156 1.09 6.67 -1.53
CA SER A 156 0.67 6.97 -2.92
C SER A 156 -0.04 5.79 -3.55
N LEU A 157 0.43 4.56 -3.31
CA LEU A 157 -0.27 3.35 -3.72
C LEU A 157 -1.61 3.21 -2.98
N ALA A 158 -1.62 3.37 -1.66
CA ALA A 158 -2.81 3.16 -0.83
C ALA A 158 -3.93 4.21 -1.08
N ARG A 159 -3.59 5.33 -1.73
CA ARG A 159 -4.55 6.28 -2.27
C ARG A 159 -5.41 5.69 -3.40
N TYR A 160 -4.84 4.79 -4.21
CA TYR A 160 -5.49 4.20 -5.37
C TYR A 160 -5.89 2.74 -5.15
N PHE A 161 -5.13 1.99 -4.36
CA PHE A 161 -5.30 0.56 -4.13
C PHE A 161 -5.74 0.33 -2.68
N GLN A 162 -6.83 -0.42 -2.49
CA GLN A 162 -7.31 -0.69 -1.13
C GLN A 162 -6.41 -1.70 -0.40
N HIS A 163 -5.77 -2.60 -1.13
CA HIS A 163 -4.84 -3.57 -0.58
C HIS A 163 -3.41 -3.22 -0.98
N VAL A 164 -2.64 -2.80 0.00
CA VAL A 164 -1.21 -2.49 -0.11
C VAL A 164 -0.51 -3.19 1.04
N ILE A 165 0.46 -4.06 0.72
CA ILE A 165 1.21 -4.87 1.69
C ILE A 165 2.66 -4.38 1.70
N THR A 166 3.22 -4.28 2.89
CA THR A 166 4.52 -3.65 3.18
C THR A 166 5.43 -4.57 3.98
N TYR A 167 6.67 -4.15 4.23
CA TYR A 167 7.59 -4.92 5.07
C TYR A 167 7.11 -5.16 6.51
N TYR A 168 6.12 -4.42 7.03
CA TYR A 168 5.54 -4.70 8.35
C TYR A 168 4.58 -5.90 8.34
N ASP A 169 4.04 -6.26 7.19
CA ASP A 169 3.05 -7.33 7.10
C ASP A 169 3.68 -8.72 7.25
N ASN A 170 4.81 -8.96 6.59
CA ASN A 170 5.62 -10.18 6.73
C ASN A 170 6.95 -10.09 5.97
N SER A 171 7.80 -11.11 6.15
CA SER A 171 9.12 -11.21 5.53
C SER A 171 9.12 -11.28 4.01
N ASP A 172 8.06 -11.78 3.39
CA ASP A 172 7.99 -11.93 1.93
C ASP A 172 7.92 -10.57 1.23
N HIS A 173 7.49 -9.53 1.96
CA HIS A 173 7.38 -8.14 1.49
C HIS A 173 8.54 -7.27 1.96
N HIS A 174 9.63 -7.85 2.46
CA HIS A 174 10.82 -7.07 2.80
C HIS A 174 11.54 -6.51 1.55
N ASN A 175 11.28 -7.05 0.36
CA ASN A 175 11.92 -6.65 -0.89
C ASN A 175 10.98 -5.92 -1.87
N HIS A 176 9.72 -5.66 -1.51
CA HIS A 176 8.80 -4.90 -2.38
C HIS A 176 7.61 -4.36 -1.58
N ILE A 177 6.89 -3.42 -2.19
CA ILE A 177 5.51 -3.10 -1.82
C ILE A 177 4.60 -3.82 -2.81
N HIS A 178 3.67 -4.61 -2.29
CA HIS A 178 2.62 -5.23 -3.09
C HIS A 178 1.41 -4.29 -3.15
N ALA A 179 0.79 -4.17 -4.31
CA ALA A 179 -0.49 -3.50 -4.47
C ALA A 179 -1.41 -4.31 -5.38
N ASP A 180 -2.68 -4.44 -4.97
CA ASP A 180 -3.72 -5.08 -5.77
C ASP A 180 -5.07 -4.36 -5.65
N ASN A 181 -6.00 -4.74 -6.52
CA ASN A 181 -7.37 -4.23 -6.51
C ASN A 181 -8.43 -5.29 -6.21
N ALA A 182 -8.10 -6.31 -5.38
CA ALA A 182 -9.00 -7.40 -4.98
C ALA A 182 -10.38 -6.89 -4.55
N ILE A 183 -10.39 -5.79 -3.81
CA ILE A 183 -11.61 -5.06 -3.46
C ILE A 183 -11.84 -3.98 -4.51
N TYR A 184 -12.86 -4.19 -5.35
CA TYR A 184 -13.26 -3.21 -6.36
C TYR A 184 -13.77 -1.92 -5.72
N GLY A 185 -13.25 -0.80 -6.20
CA GLY A 185 -13.72 0.55 -5.98
C GLY A 185 -13.18 1.43 -7.11
N SER A 186 -13.79 2.60 -7.37
CA SER A 186 -13.17 3.57 -8.28
C SER A 186 -11.72 3.82 -7.85
N PRO A 187 -10.75 3.99 -8.77
CA PRO A 187 -9.37 4.40 -8.45
C PRO A 187 -9.30 5.62 -7.53
N THR A 188 -10.36 6.44 -7.50
CA THR A 188 -10.47 7.65 -6.67
C THR A 188 -11.13 7.43 -5.31
N ASN A 189 -11.60 6.22 -5.01
CA ASN A 189 -12.46 5.91 -3.86
C ASN A 189 -11.85 4.86 -2.94
N ALA A 190 -10.52 4.70 -2.92
CA ALA A 190 -9.89 3.91 -1.86
C ALA A 190 -10.36 4.45 -0.50
N THR A 191 -10.73 3.56 0.41
CA THR A 191 -11.17 3.91 1.76
C THR A 191 -10.34 3.20 2.79
N TYR A 192 -10.11 3.90 3.90
CA TYR A 192 -9.50 3.33 5.08
C TYR A 192 -10.51 2.50 5.87
N LYS A 193 -10.11 1.31 6.31
CA LYS A 193 -10.87 0.46 7.23
C LYS A 193 -10.04 0.24 8.48
N THR A 194 -10.57 0.59 9.63
CA THR A 194 -9.89 0.41 10.93
C THR A 194 -9.61 -1.05 11.27
N SER A 195 -10.29 -2.00 10.61
CA SER A 195 -10.04 -3.43 10.72
C SER A 195 -8.94 -3.95 9.78
N SER A 196 -8.40 -3.11 8.89
CA SER A 196 -7.29 -3.49 8.02
C SER A 196 -5.96 -3.24 8.72
N ILE A 197 -5.29 -4.32 9.11
CA ILE A 197 -3.97 -4.28 9.74
C ILE A 197 -2.95 -3.63 8.78
N SER A 198 -2.91 -4.03 7.51
CA SER A 198 -1.98 -3.48 6.52
C SER A 198 -2.16 -1.98 6.30
N GLN A 199 -3.41 -1.49 6.19
CA GLN A 199 -3.65 -0.05 6.10
C GLN A 199 -3.27 0.68 7.40
N THR A 200 -3.47 0.03 8.55
CA THR A 200 -3.09 0.59 9.86
C THR A 200 -1.57 0.76 9.96
N TYR A 201 -0.77 -0.23 9.52
CA TYR A 201 0.68 -0.08 9.41
C TYR A 201 1.08 1.13 8.58
N ILE A 202 0.42 1.35 7.42
CA ILE A 202 0.70 2.52 6.56
C ILE A 202 0.41 3.83 7.29
N VAL A 203 -0.73 3.96 7.96
CA VAL A 203 -1.08 5.18 8.72
C VAL A 203 -0.07 5.44 9.84
N GLN A 204 0.20 4.42 10.65
CA GLN A 204 1.10 4.54 11.80
C GLN A 204 2.52 4.88 11.36
N ALA A 205 3.04 4.17 10.37
CA ALA A 205 4.38 4.39 9.87
C ALA A 205 4.52 5.72 9.13
N ALA A 206 3.50 6.18 8.41
CA ALA A 206 3.45 7.54 7.88
C ALA A 206 3.52 8.58 9.01
N CYS A 207 2.67 8.47 10.03
CA CYS A 207 2.66 9.39 11.17
C CYS A 207 4.04 9.44 11.86
N ARG A 208 4.64 8.28 12.10
CA ARG A 208 5.96 8.15 12.75
C ARG A 208 7.11 8.65 11.88
N PHE A 209 7.26 8.08 10.68
CA PHE A 209 8.50 8.23 9.90
C PHE A 209 8.45 9.39 8.89
N VAL A 210 7.27 9.84 8.48
CA VAL A 210 7.12 10.98 7.55
C VAL A 210 6.74 12.25 8.30
N TRP A 211 5.83 12.15 9.27
CA TRP A 211 5.32 13.30 10.01
C TRP A 211 6.03 13.56 11.34
N GLY A 212 6.90 12.65 11.78
CA GLY A 212 7.68 12.78 13.00
C GLY A 212 6.85 12.72 14.29
N LEU A 213 5.70 12.04 14.25
CA LEU A 213 4.82 11.85 15.40
C LEU A 213 5.22 10.63 16.23
N GLY A 214 4.72 10.55 17.46
CA GLY A 214 5.07 9.52 18.43
C GLY A 214 4.55 8.11 18.11
N THR A 215 3.69 7.99 17.10
CA THR A 215 2.90 6.79 16.79
C THR A 215 3.72 5.50 16.83
N ALA A 216 3.30 4.54 17.65
CA ALA A 216 3.75 3.15 17.55
C ALA A 216 3.26 2.51 16.23
N VAL A 217 4.05 1.56 15.69
CA VAL A 217 3.67 0.79 14.49
C VAL A 217 3.44 -0.66 14.91
N ASP A 218 2.20 -0.98 15.25
CA ASP A 218 1.77 -2.28 15.78
C ASP A 218 0.63 -2.93 14.95
N GLY A 219 0.01 -2.16 14.04
CA GLY A 219 -1.08 -2.64 13.19
C GLY A 219 -2.46 -2.54 13.83
N ASP A 220 -2.55 -2.05 15.07
CA ASP A 220 -3.80 -1.89 15.81
C ASP A 220 -4.32 -0.45 15.73
N TRP A 221 -5.57 -0.30 15.30
CA TRP A 221 -6.22 1.02 15.29
C TRP A 221 -6.63 1.42 16.71
N GLY A 222 -5.77 2.20 17.36
CA GLY A 222 -5.99 2.75 18.70
C GLY A 222 -6.18 4.28 18.75
N PRO A 223 -6.38 4.83 19.96
CA PRO A 223 -6.49 6.27 20.18
C PRO A 223 -5.28 7.07 19.67
N GLU A 224 -4.08 6.50 19.77
CA GLU A 224 -2.84 7.12 19.26
C GLU A 224 -2.88 7.24 17.73
N THR A 225 -3.12 6.14 17.01
CA THR A 225 -3.27 6.13 15.54
C THR A 225 -4.36 7.10 15.09
N SER A 226 -5.51 7.11 15.77
CA SER A 226 -6.60 8.03 15.47
C SER A 226 -6.22 9.50 15.73
N GLY A 227 -5.56 9.78 16.85
CA GLY A 227 -5.14 11.13 17.23
C GLY A 227 -4.10 11.70 16.28
N ASP A 228 -3.02 10.96 16.03
CA ASP A 228 -1.90 11.42 15.20
C ASP A 228 -2.30 11.57 13.73
N SER A 229 -3.04 10.61 13.16
CA SER A 229 -3.56 10.75 11.79
C SER A 229 -4.54 11.93 11.66
N THR A 230 -5.31 12.22 12.70
CA THR A 230 -6.18 13.41 12.74
C THR A 230 -5.38 14.69 12.85
N ALA A 231 -4.29 14.71 13.61
CA ALA A 231 -3.38 15.84 13.70
C ALA A 231 -2.73 16.14 12.33
N VAL A 232 -2.32 15.11 11.60
CA VAL A 232 -1.88 15.26 10.19
C VAL A 232 -2.99 15.88 9.34
N LEU A 233 -4.22 15.38 9.42
CA LEU A 233 -5.35 15.96 8.69
C LEU A 233 -5.57 17.45 9.02
N ARG A 234 -5.38 17.85 10.30
CA ARG A 234 -5.44 19.27 10.70
C ARG A 234 -4.33 20.09 10.04
N ARG A 235 -3.08 19.59 10.08
CA ARG A 235 -1.92 20.28 9.48
C ARG A 235 -2.11 20.54 7.99
N ILE A 236 -2.77 19.63 7.28
CA ILE A 236 -3.04 19.76 5.84
C ILE A 236 -4.35 20.51 5.53
N GLY A 237 -4.92 21.19 6.52
CA GLY A 237 -6.06 22.10 6.34
C GLY A 237 -7.43 21.44 6.32
N ARG A 238 -7.57 20.16 6.70
CA ARG A 238 -8.91 19.57 6.90
C ARG A 238 -9.52 20.18 8.17
N SER A 239 -10.84 20.38 8.18
CA SER A 239 -11.58 21.02 9.29
C SER A 239 -12.38 20.06 10.18
N SER A 240 -12.68 18.84 9.72
CA SER A 240 -13.31 17.79 10.54
C SER A 240 -12.93 16.35 10.13
N GLY A 241 -13.32 15.37 10.95
CA GLY A 241 -13.20 13.93 10.68
C GLY A 241 -11.81 13.31 10.89
N THR A 242 -11.75 11.99 10.67
CA THR A 242 -10.52 11.18 10.71
C THR A 242 -10.28 10.53 9.34
N VAL A 243 -9.16 9.81 9.18
CA VAL A 243 -8.93 8.99 7.98
C VAL A 243 -9.98 7.88 7.82
N ALA A 244 -10.53 7.39 8.94
CA ALA A 244 -11.56 6.34 8.97
C ALA A 244 -12.97 6.86 8.68
N SER A 245 -13.25 8.15 8.90
CA SER A 245 -14.59 8.71 8.74
C SER A 245 -14.92 9.15 7.31
N SER A 246 -13.94 9.18 6.40
CA SER A 246 -14.14 9.66 5.03
C SER A 246 -13.05 9.19 4.07
N GLY A 247 -13.45 8.65 2.92
CA GLY A 247 -12.52 8.35 1.81
C GLY A 247 -11.77 9.60 1.31
N ALA A 248 -12.39 10.79 1.38
CA ALA A 248 -11.72 12.03 1.05
C ALA A 248 -10.60 12.38 2.06
N ASN A 249 -10.81 12.12 3.35
CA ASN A 249 -9.77 12.30 4.36
C ASN A 249 -8.65 11.27 4.21
N TRP A 250 -8.98 10.00 3.96
CA TRP A 250 -7.98 8.96 3.66
C TRP A 250 -7.09 9.35 2.49
N THR A 251 -7.71 9.68 1.36
CA THR A 251 -6.97 10.01 0.14
C THR A 251 -6.17 11.32 0.29
N ALA A 252 -6.67 12.30 1.05
CA ALA A 252 -5.93 13.52 1.39
C ALA A 252 -4.72 13.25 2.30
N PHE A 253 -4.87 12.42 3.33
CA PHE A 253 -3.76 11.98 4.19
C PHE A 253 -2.66 11.30 3.37
N CYS A 254 -3.04 10.36 2.50
CA CYS A 254 -2.08 9.67 1.63
C CYS A 254 -1.37 10.62 0.66
N ALA A 255 -2.12 11.55 0.04
CA ALA A 255 -1.56 12.54 -0.88
C ALA A 255 -0.54 13.46 -0.20
N ALA A 256 -0.90 14.02 0.95
CA ALA A 256 -0.01 14.89 1.70
C ALA A 256 1.22 14.15 2.24
N THR A 257 1.05 12.91 2.70
CA THR A 257 2.17 12.08 3.17
C THR A 257 3.18 11.82 2.06
N PHE A 258 2.73 11.46 0.84
CA PHE A 258 3.63 11.32 -0.30
C PHE A 258 4.36 12.64 -0.57
N ARG A 259 3.66 13.76 -0.71
CA ARG A 259 4.27 15.07 -0.99
C ARG A 259 5.28 15.50 0.08
N LYS A 260 4.98 15.27 1.36
CA LYS A 260 5.91 15.54 2.47
C LYS A 260 7.15 14.66 2.39
N ALA A 261 6.98 13.36 2.16
CA ALA A 261 8.09 12.42 2.01
C ALA A 261 9.01 12.76 0.82
N MET A 262 8.43 13.28 -0.26
CA MET A 262 9.14 13.74 -1.45
C MET A 262 9.75 15.14 -1.29
N LYS A 263 9.41 15.87 -0.22
CA LYS A 263 9.74 17.29 0.00
C LYS A 263 9.16 18.22 -1.08
N THR A 264 7.98 17.87 -1.59
CA THR A 264 7.20 18.73 -2.48
C THR A 264 6.42 19.78 -1.68
N GLU A 265 5.97 19.43 -0.47
CA GLU A 265 5.26 20.33 0.44
C GLU A 265 5.77 20.10 1.88
N ASP A 266 5.96 21.18 2.65
CA ASP A 266 6.58 21.10 3.98
C ASP A 266 5.60 20.87 5.14
N TYR A 267 4.33 21.31 5.03
CA TYR A 267 3.22 21.19 6.01
C TYR A 267 3.53 21.45 7.49
#